data_AF-A0A973D4E3-F1
#
_entry.id   AF-A0A973D4E3-F1
#
_cell.length_a   1.000
_cell.length_b   1.000
_cell.length_c   1.000
_cell.angle_alpha   90.00
_cell.angle_beta   90.00
_cell.angle_gamma   90.00
#
_symmetry.space_group_name_H-M   'P 1'
#
loop_
_entity.id
_entity.type
_entity.pdbx_description
1 polymer ?
#
loop_
_entity_poly.entity_id
_entity_poly.type
_entity_poly.pdbx_seq_one_letter_code
_entity_poly.pdbx_strand_id
1 'polypeptide(L)'
;SLYTFWKRTSPPPTMMIFDASKRDVCVTRRHRTSTPMQSLVLMNDPQFVEASRMLAHRVMQKTQDDPGASISHAFRLLLGRPIEATELATLLALRNQLHQEFSADPEATGRWLSVGNSPVDETLDAIDWAAMTAVCSTLFNHDETTRLR
;
A
#
# COMPACT_ATOMS: atom_id res chain seq x y z
N SER A 1 14.54 -3.03 6.78
CA SER A 1 15.98 -2.72 6.83
C SER A 1 16.19 -1.22 6.69
N LEU A 2 16.94 -0.56 7.58
CA LEU A 2 17.14 0.90 7.58
C LEU A 2 18.26 1.36 6.62
N TYR A 3 19.14 0.45 6.21
CA TYR A 3 20.27 0.75 5.33
C TYR A 3 20.13 0.00 4.01
N THR A 4 20.12 0.77 2.91
CA THR A 4 20.15 0.22 1.55
C THR A 4 21.50 0.53 0.93
N PHE A 5 22.21 -0.50 0.48
CA PHE A 5 23.55 -0.37 -0.08
C PHE A 5 23.48 0.16 -1.53
N TRP A 6 24.15 1.28 -1.82
CA TRP A 6 24.13 1.95 -3.13
C TRP A 6 25.54 1.98 -3.74
N LYS A 7 25.79 1.16 -4.77
CA LYS A 7 27.02 1.20 -5.58
C LYS A 7 26.87 2.17 -6.76
N ARG A 8 27.96 2.86 -7.12
CA ARG A 8 27.97 3.87 -8.22
C ARG A 8 27.44 3.33 -9.55
N THR A 9 27.66 2.05 -9.86
CA THR A 9 27.22 1.36 -11.07
C THR A 9 26.07 0.37 -10.85
N SER A 10 25.62 0.17 -9.61
CA SER A 10 24.58 -0.79 -9.25
C SER A 10 23.72 -0.21 -8.11
N PRO A 11 22.79 0.70 -8.44
CA PRO A 11 21.78 1.13 -7.50
C PRO A 11 20.84 -0.03 -7.13
N PRO A 12 20.13 0.08 -5.99
CA PRO A 12 19.18 -0.95 -5.56
C PRO A 12 18.14 -1.26 -6.65
N PRO A 13 17.81 -2.54 -6.90
CA PRO A 13 16.88 -2.94 -7.97
C PRO A 13 15.52 -2.23 -7.89
N THR A 14 14.95 -2.12 -6.69
CA THR A 14 13.68 -1.41 -6.44
C THR A 14 13.77 0.06 -6.88
N MET A 15 14.88 0.74 -6.61
CA MET A 15 15.09 2.13 -7.02
C MET A 15 15.23 2.26 -8.55
N MET A 16 15.86 1.29 -9.22
CA MET A 16 15.90 1.27 -10.69
C MET A 16 14.52 1.08 -11.30
N ILE A 17 13.69 0.24 -10.69
CA ILE A 17 12.30 0.03 -11.13
C ILE A 17 11.50 1.33 -11.01
N PHE A 18 11.76 2.16 -9.99
CA PHE A 18 11.18 3.50 -9.83
C PHE A 18 11.97 4.63 -10.52
N ASP A 19 12.64 4.34 -11.63
CA ASP A 19 13.33 5.33 -12.48
C ASP A 19 14.34 6.21 -11.72
N ALA A 20 15.08 5.65 -10.75
CA ALA A 20 16.17 6.35 -10.10
C ALA A 20 17.27 6.71 -11.12
N SER A 21 17.72 7.96 -11.12
CA SER A 21 18.81 8.40 -11.97
C SER A 21 20.12 7.73 -11.57
N LYS A 22 20.90 7.32 -12.58
CA LYS A 22 22.25 6.83 -12.35
C LYS A 22 23.18 8.03 -12.07
N ARG A 23 24.19 7.84 -11.23
CA ARG A 23 25.12 8.91 -10.79
C ARG A 23 26.17 9.31 -11.85
N ASP A 24 26.09 8.75 -13.05
CA ASP A 24 26.94 9.00 -14.21
C ASP A 24 26.24 9.83 -15.31
N VAL A 25 24.95 10.14 -15.16
CA VAL A 25 24.17 10.89 -16.18
C VAL A 25 23.36 12.02 -15.52
N CYS A 26 23.42 13.22 -16.11
CA CYS A 26 22.55 14.33 -15.72
C CYS A 26 21.16 14.16 -16.34
N VAL A 27 20.13 14.04 -15.51
CA VAL A 27 18.73 13.90 -15.94
C VAL A 27 17.98 15.19 -15.61
N THR A 28 17.59 15.94 -16.63
CA THR A 28 16.89 17.24 -16.48
C THR A 28 15.39 17.08 -16.20
N ARG A 29 14.79 15.95 -16.59
CA ARG A 29 13.38 15.63 -16.35
C ARG A 29 13.22 14.14 -16.04
N ARG A 30 12.51 13.82 -14.95
CA ARG A 30 12.19 12.43 -14.61
C ARG A 30 11.16 11.89 -15.61
N HIS A 31 11.44 10.72 -16.19
CA HIS A 31 10.48 10.04 -17.05
C HIS A 31 9.29 9.56 -16.21
N ARG A 32 8.09 9.70 -16.75
CA ARG A 32 6.87 9.12 -16.16
C ARG A 32 6.72 7.73 -16.74
N THR A 33 7.16 6.72 -16.00
CA THR A 33 7.01 5.31 -16.39
C THR A 33 5.82 4.73 -15.63
N SER A 34 4.93 4.00 -16.32
CA SER A 34 3.87 3.21 -15.69
C SER A 34 3.99 1.77 -16.15
N THR A 35 5.18 1.18 -15.97
CA THR A 35 5.41 -0.21 -16.35
C THR A 35 4.74 -1.12 -15.33
N PRO A 36 4.12 -2.23 -15.76
CA PRO A 36 3.53 -3.22 -14.86
C PRO A 36 4.48 -3.73 -13.77
N MET A 37 5.79 -3.62 -14.00
CA MET A 37 6.83 -3.98 -13.05
C MET A 37 6.84 -3.11 -11.78
N GLN A 38 6.49 -1.82 -11.86
CA GLN A 38 6.39 -0.94 -10.69
C GLN A 38 5.22 -1.37 -9.79
N SER A 39 4.05 -1.63 -10.37
CA SER A 39 2.90 -2.17 -9.64
C SER A 39 3.20 -3.57 -9.07
N LEU A 40 3.91 -4.42 -9.82
CA LEU A 40 4.28 -5.75 -9.31
C LEU A 40 5.17 -5.66 -8.06
N VAL A 41 6.11 -4.72 -8.02
CA VAL A 41 6.94 -4.47 -6.83
C VAL A 41 6.09 -4.00 -5.65
N LEU A 42 5.18 -3.06 -5.88
CA LEU A 42 4.28 -2.56 -4.82
C LEU A 42 3.35 -3.64 -4.27
N MET A 43 2.90 -4.57 -5.12
CA MET A 43 2.04 -5.69 -4.70
C MET A 43 2.78 -6.77 -3.90
N ASN A 44 4.07 -7.00 -4.18
CA ASN A 44 4.76 -8.20 -3.70
C ASN A 44 5.92 -7.92 -2.74
N ASP A 45 6.51 -6.72 -2.74
CA ASP A 45 7.61 -6.44 -1.82
C ASP A 45 7.07 -6.43 -0.37
N PRO A 46 7.64 -7.25 0.55
CA PRO A 46 7.20 -7.31 1.93
C PRO A 46 7.19 -5.94 2.62
N GLN A 47 8.04 -5.00 2.20
CA GLN A 47 8.07 -3.65 2.76
C GLN A 47 6.82 -2.84 2.39
N PHE A 48 6.32 -2.97 1.16
CA PHE A 48 5.11 -2.27 0.74
C PHE A 48 3.84 -2.93 1.27
N VAL A 49 3.85 -4.27 1.41
CA VAL A 49 2.77 -5.00 2.09
C VAL A 49 2.71 -4.63 3.57
N GLU A 50 3.85 -4.59 4.26
CA GLU A 50 3.95 -4.15 5.65
C GLU A 50 3.53 -2.68 5.80
N ALA A 51 3.92 -1.79 4.89
CA ALA A 51 3.49 -0.40 4.90
C ALA A 51 1.96 -0.26 4.71
N SER A 52 1.37 -1.07 3.84
CA SER A 52 -0.09 -1.14 3.66
C SER A 52 -0.79 -1.59 4.94
N ARG A 53 -0.23 -2.59 5.63
CA ARG A 53 -0.76 -3.11 6.90
C ARG A 53 -0.70 -2.08 8.02
N MET A 54 0.44 -1.38 8.14
CA MET A 54 0.60 -0.33 9.15
C MET A 54 -0.20 0.93 8.83
N LEU A 55 -0.43 1.23 7.55
CA LEU A 55 -1.34 2.30 7.15
C LEU A 55 -2.78 1.96 7.55
N ALA A 56 -3.24 0.74 7.26
CA ALA A 56 -4.56 0.24 7.65
C ALA A 56 -4.78 0.33 9.16
N HIS A 57 -3.81 -0.17 9.94
CA HIS A 57 -3.80 -0.08 11.40
C HIS A 57 -3.95 1.37 11.88
N ARG A 58 -3.11 2.28 11.35
CA ARG A 58 -3.11 3.70 11.71
C ARG A 58 -4.45 4.39 11.40
N VAL A 59 -5.06 4.10 10.26
CA VAL A 59 -6.32 4.75 9.89
C VAL A 59 -7.48 4.23 10.72
N MET A 60 -7.58 2.91 10.93
CA MET A 60 -8.63 2.27 11.73
C MET A 60 -8.65 2.79 13.17
N GLN A 61 -7.48 2.87 13.82
CA GLN A 61 -7.36 3.42 15.18
C GLN A 61 -7.82 4.87 15.27
N LYS A 62 -7.58 5.67 14.24
CA LYS A 62 -7.92 7.10 14.25
C LYS A 62 -9.40 7.37 13.98
N THR A 63 -10.08 6.47 13.29
CA THR A 63 -11.48 6.59 12.87
C THR A 63 -12.43 5.73 13.69
N GLN A 64 -11.93 5.10 14.76
CA GLN A 64 -12.72 4.21 15.63
C GLN A 64 -13.39 3.09 14.82
N ASP A 65 -12.62 2.50 13.91
CA ASP A 65 -13.04 1.38 13.06
C ASP A 65 -14.20 1.67 12.08
N ASP A 66 -14.59 2.94 11.87
CA ASP A 66 -15.51 3.28 10.78
C ASP A 66 -14.84 3.04 9.41
N PRO A 67 -15.34 2.10 8.58
CA PRO A 67 -14.71 1.78 7.30
C PRO A 67 -14.72 2.96 6.33
N GLY A 68 -15.79 3.76 6.33
CA GLY A 68 -15.94 4.89 5.40
C GLY A 68 -14.95 6.00 5.72
N ALA A 69 -14.85 6.40 6.99
CA ALA A 69 -13.85 7.36 7.44
C ALA A 69 -12.42 6.83 7.28
N SER A 70 -12.17 5.53 7.54
CA SER A 70 -10.85 4.91 7.39
C SER A 70 -10.34 5.00 5.95
N ILE A 71 -11.17 4.60 4.98
CA ILE A 71 -10.86 4.68 3.55
C ILE A 71 -10.64 6.14 3.14
N SER A 72 -11.52 7.05 3.56
CA SER A 72 -11.40 8.47 3.26
C SER A 72 -10.10 9.08 3.82
N HIS A 73 -9.67 8.64 5.01
CA HIS A 73 -8.43 9.09 5.61
C HIS A 73 -7.21 8.52 4.89
N ALA A 74 -7.19 7.22 4.59
CA ALA A 74 -6.13 6.57 3.84
C ALA A 74 -5.95 7.22 2.45
N PHE A 75 -7.07 7.45 1.75
CA PHE A 75 -7.10 8.10 0.44
C PHE A 75 -6.46 9.49 0.49
N ARG A 76 -6.81 10.30 1.49
CA ARG A 76 -6.23 11.64 1.66
C ARG A 76 -4.73 11.59 1.98
N LEU A 77 -4.29 10.61 2.76
CA LEU A 77 -2.87 10.44 3.09
C LEU A 77 -2.03 10.07 1.87
N LEU A 78 -2.57 9.25 0.96
CA LEU A 78 -1.86 8.76 -0.22
C LEU A 78 -1.95 9.72 -1.41
N LEU A 79 -3.12 10.30 -1.67
CA LEU A 79 -3.42 11.07 -2.88
C LEU A 79 -3.46 12.58 -2.65
N GLY A 80 -3.47 13.03 -1.39
CA GLY A 80 -3.47 14.45 -1.04
C GLY A 80 -4.76 15.20 -1.39
N ARG A 81 -5.79 14.53 -1.90
CA ARG A 81 -7.10 15.10 -2.24
C ARG A 81 -8.23 14.42 -1.46
N PRO A 82 -9.40 15.05 -1.29
CA PRO A 82 -10.58 14.36 -0.77
C PRO A 82 -11.04 13.28 -1.75
N ILE A 83 -11.62 12.21 -1.19
CA ILE A 83 -12.24 11.13 -1.96
C ILE A 83 -13.62 11.57 -2.46
N GLU A 84 -13.97 11.18 -3.68
CA GLU A 84 -15.31 11.40 -4.23
C GLU A 84 -16.29 10.31 -3.78
N ALA A 85 -17.59 10.58 -3.81
CA ALA A 85 -18.60 9.64 -3.33
C ALA A 85 -18.62 8.31 -4.14
N THR A 86 -18.35 8.39 -5.44
CA THR A 86 -18.27 7.24 -6.35
C THR A 86 -17.05 6.36 -6.06
N GLU A 87 -15.90 6.98 -5.81
CA GLU A 87 -14.65 6.31 -5.41
C GLU A 87 -14.83 5.61 -4.06
N LEU A 88 -15.43 6.32 -3.08
CA LEU A 88 -15.69 5.78 -1.76
C LEU A 88 -16.63 4.56 -1.83
N ALA A 89 -17.71 4.64 -2.60
CA ALA A 89 -18.63 3.53 -2.79
C ALA A 89 -17.94 2.30 -3.40
N THR A 90 -17.05 2.52 -4.37
CA THR A 90 -16.30 1.44 -5.02
C THR A 90 -15.33 0.77 -4.04
N LEU A 91 -14.58 1.55 -3.25
CA LEU A 91 -13.64 1.02 -2.26
C LEU A 91 -14.35 0.32 -1.10
N LEU A 92 -15.52 0.79 -0.68
CA LEU A 92 -16.35 0.11 0.31
C LEU A 92 -16.87 -1.24 -0.20
N ALA A 93 -17.31 -1.29 -1.47
CA ALA A 93 -17.73 -2.54 -2.09
C ALA A 93 -16.57 -3.55 -2.14
N LEU A 94 -15.38 -3.09 -2.55
CA LEU A 94 -14.16 -3.89 -2.56
C LEU A 94 -13.80 -4.39 -1.15
N ARG A 95 -13.82 -3.52 -0.13
CA ARG A 95 -13.58 -3.90 1.27
C ARG A 95 -14.52 -5.02 1.71
N ASN A 96 -15.81 -4.89 1.43
CA ASN A 96 -16.81 -5.85 1.85
C ASN A 96 -16.64 -7.20 1.16
N GLN A 97 -16.26 -7.21 -0.11
CA GLN A 97 -15.90 -8.44 -0.82
C GLN A 97 -14.68 -9.12 -0.16
N LEU A 98 -13.61 -8.36 0.06
CA LEU A 98 -12.37 -8.89 0.66
C LEU A 98 -12.61 -9.38 2.09
N HIS A 99 -13.43 -8.68 2.86
CA HIS A 99 -13.83 -9.12 4.20
C HIS A 99 -14.50 -10.50 4.14
N GLN A 100 -15.40 -10.75 3.18
CA GLN A 100 -16.04 -12.06 3.01
C GLN A 100 -15.02 -13.15 2.63
N GLU A 101 -14.09 -12.83 1.74
CA GLU A 101 -13.02 -13.75 1.32
C GLU A 101 -12.10 -14.11 2.50
N PHE A 102 -11.66 -13.13 3.29
CA PHE A 102 -10.86 -13.36 4.50
C PHE A 102 -11.63 -14.08 5.61
N SER A 103 -12.95 -13.86 5.71
CA SER A 103 -13.81 -14.62 6.64
C SER A 103 -13.90 -16.10 6.27
N ALA A 104 -13.79 -16.44 4.98
CA ALA A 104 -13.86 -17.81 4.50
C ALA A 104 -12.56 -18.59 4.74
N ASP A 105 -11.41 -17.89 4.81
CA ASP A 105 -10.09 -18.49 5.08
C ASP A 105 -9.31 -17.70 6.17
N PRO A 106 -9.56 -18.00 7.46
CA PRO A 106 -8.85 -17.37 8.57
C PRO A 106 -7.34 -17.67 8.60
N GLU A 107 -6.92 -18.82 8.05
CA GLU A 107 -5.50 -19.20 8.02
C GLU A 107 -4.72 -18.34 7.02
N ALA A 108 -5.29 -18.10 5.83
CA ALA A 108 -4.75 -17.14 4.88
C ALA A 108 -4.70 -15.71 5.45
N THR A 109 -5.71 -15.33 6.23
CA THR A 109 -5.77 -14.04 6.93
C THR A 109 -4.60 -13.85 7.90
N GLY A 110 -4.32 -14.86 8.73
CA GLY A 110 -3.17 -14.83 9.65
C GLY A 110 -1.84 -14.72 8.91
N ARG A 111 -1.67 -15.48 7.81
CA ARG A 111 -0.46 -15.38 6.96
C ARG A 111 -0.30 -13.99 6.34
N TRP A 112 -1.38 -13.40 5.86
CA TRP A 112 -1.37 -12.06 5.26
C TRP A 112 -0.96 -10.98 6.27
N LEU A 113 -1.47 -11.03 7.49
CA LEU A 113 -1.12 -10.09 8.56
C LEU A 113 0.29 -10.30 9.11
N SER A 114 0.83 -11.53 9.00
CA SER A 114 2.20 -11.85 9.42
C SER A 114 3.29 -11.36 8.46
N VAL A 115 2.93 -10.74 7.33
CA VAL A 115 3.91 -10.20 6.39
C VAL A 115 4.62 -8.98 6.99
N GLY A 116 5.96 -9.03 6.97
CA GLY A 116 6.83 -7.99 7.52
C GLY A 116 7.39 -8.34 8.89
N ASN A 117 7.96 -7.36 9.58
CA ASN A 117 8.58 -7.53 10.90
C ASN A 117 7.82 -6.83 12.03
N SER A 118 6.87 -5.95 11.71
CA SER A 118 6.09 -5.20 12.69
C SER A 118 5.12 -6.14 13.41
N PRO A 119 4.86 -5.94 14.71
CA PRO A 119 3.99 -6.82 15.47
C PRO A 119 2.55 -6.82 14.94
N VAL A 120 1.85 -7.92 15.20
CA VAL A 120 0.41 -8.06 14.99
C VAL A 120 -0.28 -7.51 16.24
N ASP A 121 -1.22 -6.59 16.05
CA ASP A 121 -2.00 -6.04 17.16
C ASP A 121 -3.25 -6.92 17.38
N GLU A 122 -3.30 -7.63 18.50
CA GLU A 122 -4.40 -8.54 18.84
C GLU A 122 -5.68 -7.80 19.28
N THR A 123 -5.63 -6.48 19.45
CA THR A 123 -6.80 -5.69 19.86
C THR A 123 -7.76 -5.40 18.71
N LEU A 124 -7.30 -5.50 17.47
CA LEU A 124 -8.09 -5.28 16.27
C LEU A 124 -8.67 -6.60 15.76
N ASP A 125 -9.85 -6.54 15.15
CA ASP A 125 -10.36 -7.69 14.41
C ASP A 125 -9.43 -8.00 13.20
N ALA A 126 -8.92 -9.22 13.17
CA ALA A 126 -7.97 -9.67 12.16
C ALA A 126 -8.59 -9.63 10.75
N ILE A 127 -9.89 -9.91 10.62
CA ILE A 127 -10.57 -9.95 9.33
C ILE A 127 -10.75 -8.52 8.80
N ASP A 128 -11.30 -7.61 9.60
CA ASP A 128 -11.41 -6.20 9.23
C ASP A 128 -10.05 -5.56 8.91
N TRP A 129 -9.01 -5.88 9.70
CA TRP A 129 -7.67 -5.36 9.45
C TRP A 129 -7.04 -5.91 8.17
N ALA A 130 -7.23 -7.20 7.86
CA ALA A 130 -6.76 -7.81 6.63
C ALA A 130 -7.47 -7.21 5.39
N ALA A 131 -8.78 -7.04 5.46
CA ALA A 131 -9.57 -6.41 4.41
C ALA A 131 -9.12 -4.96 4.17
N MET A 132 -8.91 -4.18 5.24
CA MET A 132 -8.43 -2.80 5.13
C MET A 132 -6.99 -2.73 4.61
N THR A 133 -6.14 -3.68 4.99
CA THR A 133 -4.76 -3.81 4.49
C THR A 133 -4.74 -4.02 2.98
N ALA A 134 -5.62 -4.90 2.48
CA ALA A 134 -5.75 -5.15 1.06
C ALA A 134 -6.27 -3.90 0.30
N VAL A 135 -7.25 -3.17 0.84
CA VAL A 135 -7.67 -1.88 0.27
C VAL A 135 -6.52 -0.87 0.24
N CYS A 136 -5.74 -0.74 1.31
CA CYS A 136 -4.56 0.13 1.34
C CYS A 136 -3.52 -0.28 0.29
N SER A 137 -3.29 -1.59 0.11
CA SER A 137 -2.40 -2.10 -0.95
C SER A 137 -2.92 -1.75 -2.35
N THR A 138 -4.23 -1.86 -2.60
CA THR A 138 -4.81 -1.42 -3.88
C THR A 138 -4.64 0.07 -4.12
N LEU A 139 -4.78 0.90 -3.08
CA LEU A 139 -4.55 2.34 -3.16
C LEU A 139 -3.07 2.65 -3.44
N PHE A 140 -2.13 1.97 -2.77
CA PHE A 140 -0.69 2.12 -3.08
C PHE A 140 -0.36 1.79 -4.53
N ASN A 141 -1.05 0.81 -5.11
CA ASN A 141 -0.90 0.39 -6.49
C ASN A 141 -1.65 1.27 -7.50
N HIS A 142 -2.43 2.25 -7.04
CA HIS A 142 -3.14 3.15 -7.92
C HIS A 142 -2.16 4.07 -8.67
N ASP A 143 -2.46 4.35 -9.94
CA ASP A 143 -1.56 5.11 -10.79
C ASP A 143 -1.41 6.56 -10.31
N GLU A 144 -2.46 7.14 -9.72
CA GLU A 144 -2.42 8.48 -9.14
C GLU A 144 -1.50 8.56 -7.91
N THR A 145 -1.24 7.46 -7.20
CA THR A 145 -0.29 7.41 -6.07
C THR A 145 1.16 7.32 -6.55
N THR A 146 1.41 6.63 -7.65
CA THR A 146 2.76 6.41 -8.18
C THR A 146 3.21 7.50 -9.14
N ARG A 147 2.28 8.21 -9.78
CA ARG A 147 2.56 9.28 -10.74
C ARG A 147 2.67 10.63 -10.03
N LEU A 148 3.84 11.25 -10.12
CA LEU A 148 3.97 12.70 -9.88
C LEU A 148 3.10 13.45 -10.90
N ARG A 149 2.22 14.32 -10.41
CA ARG A 149 1.44 15.27 -11.22
C ARG A 149 2.36 16.34 -11.81
#